data_AF-A0A9W7IXB8-F1
#
_entry.id   AF-A0A9W7IXB8-F1
#
_cell.length_a   1.000
_cell.length_b   1.000
_cell.length_c   1.000
_cell.angle_alpha   90.00
_cell.angle_beta   90.00
_cell.angle_gamma   90.00
#
_symmetry.space_group_name_H-M   'P 1'
#
loop_
_entity.id
_entity.type
_entity.pdbx_description
1 polymer ?
#
loop_
_entity_poly.entity_id
_entity_poly.type
_entity_poly.pdbx_seq_one_letter_code
_entity_poly.pdbx_strand_id
1 'polypeptide(L)'
;MATSVKKNSLPSSLISSLNQVLISRQHTVDRQSTNSSSLPSHPRNVEEHSDCSKPLLLITNGEGIDSPGLTFLVQALLSDGRFTLHVCAPQSSVPTSSH
;
A
#
# COMPACT_ATOMS: atom_id res chain seq x y z
N MET A 1 20.68 25.74 28.19
CA MET A 1 19.62 24.72 28.32
C MET A 1 19.83 23.70 27.21
N ALA A 2 19.98 22.41 27.52
CA ALA A 2 20.22 21.35 26.53
C ALA A 2 18.88 20.70 26.16
N THR A 3 18.50 20.72 24.88
CA THR A 3 17.30 20.05 24.37
C THR A 3 17.62 18.57 24.16
N SER A 4 16.99 17.72 24.97
CA SER A 4 17.11 16.26 24.87
C SER A 4 16.41 15.79 23.59
N VAL A 5 17.20 15.38 22.59
CA VAL A 5 16.69 14.76 21.37
C VAL A 5 16.27 13.34 21.71
N LYS A 6 14.98 13.16 22.04
CA LYS A 6 14.38 11.84 22.28
C LYS A 6 14.46 11.04 20.98
N LYS A 7 15.41 10.10 20.90
CA LYS A 7 15.56 9.20 19.75
C LYS A 7 14.29 8.36 19.63
N ASN A 8 13.61 8.47 18.49
CA ASN A 8 12.37 7.79 18.19
C ASN A 8 12.66 6.32 17.84
N SER A 9 13.12 5.56 18.84
CA SER A 9 13.45 4.15 18.68
C SER A 9 12.19 3.37 18.38
N LEU A 10 12.20 2.64 17.26
CA LEU A 10 11.15 1.67 16.95
C LEU A 10 11.06 0.65 18.11
N PRO A 11 9.85 0.19 18.46
CA PRO A 11 9.71 -0.80 19.52
C PRO A 11 10.42 -2.10 19.10
N SER A 12 11.08 -2.75 20.07
CA SER A 12 11.93 -3.92 19.83
C SER A 12 11.21 -5.07 19.14
N SER A 13 9.91 -5.23 19.39
CA SER A 13 9.04 -6.20 18.75
C SER A 13 8.92 -6.00 17.23
N LEU A 14 8.82 -4.75 16.79
CA LEU A 14 8.78 -4.38 15.36
C LEU A 14 10.12 -4.66 14.68
N ILE A 15 11.23 -4.30 15.34
CA ILE A 15 12.59 -4.55 14.83
C ILE A 15 12.83 -6.07 14.67
N SER A 16 12.43 -6.88 15.66
CA SER A 16 12.57 -8.34 15.61
C SER A 16 11.77 -8.96 14.46
N SER A 17 10.52 -8.51 14.27
CA SER A 17 9.65 -8.98 13.18
C SER A 17 10.23 -8.67 11.82
N LEU A 18 10.73 -7.44 11.62
CA LEU A 18 11.34 -7.02 10.35
C LEU A 18 12.62 -7.79 10.04
N ASN A 19 13.49 -8.00 11.04
CA ASN A 19 14.70 -8.80 10.86
C ASN A 19 14.36 -10.24 10.44
N GLN A 20 13.36 -10.87 11.07
CA GLN A 20 12.95 -12.23 10.74
C GLN A 20 12.44 -12.35 9.29
N VAL A 21 11.64 -11.39 8.82
CA VAL A 21 11.14 -11.36 7.44
C VAL A 21 12.28 -11.15 6.44
N LEU A 22 13.24 -10.28 6.75
CA LEU A 22 14.40 -10.02 5.88
C LEU A 22 15.30 -11.25 5.76
N ILE A 23 15.58 -11.93 6.88
CA ILE A 23 16.34 -13.19 6.89
C ILE A 23 15.62 -14.27 6.06
N SER A 24 14.29 -14.37 6.19
CA SER A 24 13.49 -15.32 5.41
C SER A 24 13.54 -15.09 3.90
N ARG A 25 13.75 -13.84 3.45
CA ARG A 25 13.89 -13.48 2.02
C ARG A 25 15.30 -13.67 1.49
N GLN A 26 16.32 -13.65 2.36
CA GLN A 26 17.71 -13.82 1.94
C GLN A 26 18.02 -15.29 1.58
N HIS A 27 17.42 -16.24 2.29
CA HIS A 27 17.65 -17.68 2.06
C HIS A 27 16.98 -18.28 0.81
N THR A 28 16.14 -17.53 0.09
CA THR A 28 15.50 -18.01 -1.15
C THR A 28 16.39 -17.87 -2.39
N VAL A 29 17.55 -17.19 -2.29
CA VAL A 29 18.44 -16.96 -3.45
C VAL A 29 19.44 -18.12 -3.67
N ASP A 30 19.75 -18.92 -2.64
CA ASP A 30 20.79 -19.96 -2.72
C ASP A 30 20.26 -21.41 -2.90
N ARG A 31 18.95 -21.60 -3.13
CA ARG A 31 18.28 -22.91 -3.04
C ARG A 31 17.39 -23.26 -4.23
N GLN A 32 17.77 -22.91 -5.48
CA GLN A 32 17.07 -23.47 -6.64
C GLN A 32 17.99 -23.69 -7.86
N SER A 33 18.74 -24.79 -7.83
CA SER A 33 19.14 -25.50 -9.04
C SER A 33 18.29 -26.78 -9.12
N THR A 34 17.75 -27.02 -10.32
CA THR A 34 17.03 -28.20 -10.88
C THR A 34 15.55 -28.48 -10.54
N ASN A 35 14.77 -28.57 -11.64
CA ASN A 35 13.52 -29.30 -11.93
C ASN A 35 12.14 -28.58 -11.87
N SER A 36 11.75 -28.03 -13.03
CA SER A 36 10.50 -28.18 -13.83
C SER A 36 9.11 -28.39 -13.20
N SER A 37 8.14 -27.70 -13.86
CA SER A 37 6.68 -27.93 -13.96
C SER A 37 5.85 -27.57 -12.71
N SER A 38 4.78 -26.79 -12.74
CA SER A 38 3.83 -26.41 -13.80
C SER A 38 3.04 -25.16 -13.35
N LEU A 39 2.61 -24.33 -14.31
CA LEU A 39 1.70 -23.21 -14.09
C LEU A 39 0.34 -23.69 -13.54
N PRO A 40 -0.38 -22.81 -12.82
CA PRO A 40 -1.80 -22.60 -13.10
C PRO A 40 -1.96 -21.24 -13.78
N SER A 41 -2.28 -21.31 -15.07
CA SER A 41 -2.77 -20.20 -15.87
C SER A 41 -4.15 -19.78 -15.37
N HIS A 42 -4.25 -18.61 -14.74
CA HIS A 42 -5.51 -17.89 -14.60
C HIS A 42 -5.42 -16.58 -15.37
N PRO A 43 -6.27 -16.35 -16.38
CA PRO A 43 -6.28 -15.10 -17.11
C PRO A 43 -7.07 -14.10 -16.27
N ARG A 44 -6.40 -13.22 -15.53
CA ARG A 44 -6.99 -11.90 -15.32
C ARG A 44 -6.48 -11.04 -16.45
N ASN A 45 -7.37 -10.87 -17.42
CA ASN A 45 -7.34 -9.81 -18.39
C ASN A 45 -7.35 -8.46 -17.62
N VAL A 46 -6.18 -8.06 -17.13
CA VAL A 46 -5.91 -6.65 -16.93
C VAL A 46 -5.25 -6.28 -18.23
N GLU A 47 -6.01 -5.62 -19.09
CA GLU A 47 -5.43 -4.80 -20.15
C GLU A 47 -4.39 -3.91 -19.45
N GLU A 48 -3.14 -4.33 -19.47
CA GLU A 48 -1.99 -3.44 -19.33
C GLU A 48 -1.96 -2.58 -20.59
N HIS A 49 -3.01 -1.78 -20.78
CA HIS A 49 -2.89 -0.60 -21.59
C HIS A 49 -1.99 0.30 -20.76
N SER A 50 -0.74 0.36 -21.19
CA SER A 50 0.32 1.18 -20.68
C SER A 50 -0.06 2.66 -20.72
N ASP A 51 -0.94 3.09 -19.83
CA ASP A 51 -1.14 4.50 -19.43
C ASP A 51 -0.01 4.88 -18.45
N CYS A 52 1.24 4.55 -18.79
CA CYS A 52 2.43 4.94 -18.03
C CYS A 52 2.61 6.48 -17.96
N SER A 53 1.73 7.25 -18.61
CA SER A 53 1.75 8.71 -18.61
C SER A 53 0.91 9.35 -17.50
N LYS A 54 -0.11 8.67 -16.96
CA LYS A 54 -1.04 9.30 -16.02
C LYS A 54 -0.47 9.28 -14.60
N PRO A 55 -0.40 10.43 -13.91
CA PRO A 55 0.06 10.45 -12.53
C PRO A 55 -0.86 9.60 -11.63
N LEU A 56 -0.23 8.84 -10.73
CA LEU A 56 -0.91 8.06 -9.70
C LEU A 56 -1.31 8.98 -8.54
N LEU A 57 -2.56 8.91 -8.11
CA LEU A 57 -3.10 9.69 -7.00
C LEU A 57 -3.65 8.75 -5.92
N LEU A 58 -3.08 8.84 -4.71
CA LEU A 58 -3.59 8.16 -3.51
C LEU A 58 -4.51 9.12 -2.75
N ILE A 59 -5.77 8.73 -2.57
CA ILE A 59 -6.79 9.53 -1.90
C ILE A 59 -7.14 8.86 -0.57
N THR A 60 -7.19 9.66 0.50
CA THR A 60 -7.60 9.22 1.83
C THR A 60 -8.54 10.22 2.49
N ASN A 61 -9.40 9.75 3.40
CA ASN A 61 -10.31 10.57 4.21
C ASN A 61 -10.41 9.97 5.62
N GLY A 62 -10.65 10.81 6.63
CA GLY A 62 -10.85 10.38 8.03
C GLY A 62 -12.27 9.86 8.32
N GLU A 63 -13.27 10.25 7.54
CA GLU A 63 -14.68 9.87 7.79
C GLU A 63 -15.00 8.43 7.35
N GLY A 64 -14.22 7.87 6.43
CA GLY A 64 -14.36 6.49 5.97
C GLY A 64 -14.51 6.35 4.46
N ILE A 65 -14.44 5.11 3.99
CA ILE A 65 -14.43 4.74 2.56
C ILE A 65 -15.75 5.05 1.86
N ASP A 66 -16.86 4.95 2.58
CA ASP A 66 -18.21 5.23 2.09
C ASP A 66 -18.66 6.68 2.38
N SER A 67 -17.73 7.54 2.80
CA SER A 67 -18.06 8.95 3.05
C SER A 67 -18.48 9.65 1.76
N PRO A 68 -19.59 10.41 1.76
CA PRO A 68 -20.13 11.01 0.53
C PRO A 68 -19.12 11.96 -0.13
N GLY A 69 -18.34 12.71 0.67
CA GLY A 69 -17.30 13.60 0.16
C GLY A 69 -16.21 12.85 -0.62
N LEU A 70 -15.77 11.70 -0.12
CA LEU A 70 -14.79 10.86 -0.81
C LEU A 70 -15.37 10.28 -2.10
N THR A 71 -16.61 9.79 -2.07
CA THR A 71 -17.28 9.24 -3.25
C THR A 71 -17.42 10.28 -4.37
N PHE A 72 -17.89 11.50 -4.05
CA PHE A 72 -18.04 12.57 -5.04
C PHE A 72 -16.70 13.02 -5.62
N LEU A 73 -15.65 13.13 -4.79
CA LEU A 73 -14.31 13.47 -5.26
C LEU A 73 -13.77 12.42 -6.23
N VAL A 74 -13.89 11.14 -5.89
CA VAL A 74 -13.44 10.04 -6.75
C VAL A 74 -14.22 10.04 -8.07
N GLN A 75 -15.54 10.23 -8.03
CA GLN A 75 -16.36 10.29 -9.23
C GLN A 75 -15.94 11.45 -10.17
N ALA A 76 -15.68 12.63 -9.61
CA ALA A 76 -15.20 13.77 -10.39
C ALA A 76 -13.83 13.50 -11.03
N LEU A 77 -12.89 12.92 -10.28
CA LEU A 77 -11.55 12.61 -10.78
C LEU A 77 -11.54 11.48 -11.80
N LEU A 78 -12.40 10.46 -11.64
CA LEU A 78 -12.60 9.42 -12.64
C LEU A 78 -13.15 10.00 -13.94
N SER A 79 -14.08 10.97 -13.86
CA SER A 79 -14.65 11.62 -15.05
C SER A 79 -13.64 12.49 -15.81
N ASP A 80 -12.65 13.07 -15.12
CA ASP A 80 -11.55 13.83 -15.74
C ASP A 80 -10.58 12.90 -16.49
N GLY A 81 -10.41 11.64 -16.05
CA GLY A 81 -9.64 10.60 -16.77
C GLY A 81 -8.13 10.85 -16.84
N ARG A 82 -7.63 11.85 -16.11
CA ARG A 82 -6.23 12.30 -16.12
C ARG A 82 -5.33 11.59 -15.12
N PHE A 83 -5.90 10.84 -14.18
CA PHE A 83 -5.19 10.23 -13.06
C PHE A 83 -5.51 8.75 -12.92
N THR A 84 -4.54 7.98 -12.44
CA THR A 84 -4.77 6.63 -11.93
C THR A 84 -5.07 6.74 -10.44
N LEU A 85 -6.29 6.42 -10.02
CA LEU A 85 -6.75 6.65 -8.65
C LEU A 85 -6.62 5.39 -7.79
N HIS A 86 -6.00 5.55 -6.63
CA HIS A 86 -6.01 4.57 -5.55
C HIS A 86 -6.68 5.20 -4.33
N VAL A 87 -7.67 4.52 -3.76
CA VAL A 87 -8.42 5.04 -2.61
C VAL A 87 -8.13 4.17 -1.39
N CYS A 88 -7.72 4.79 -0.29
CA CYS A 88 -7.59 4.13 1.00
C CYS A 88 -8.20 4.99 2.11
N ALA A 89 -9.21 4.47 2.79
CA ALA A 89 -9.83 5.14 3.91
C ALA A 89 -10.29 4.11 4.95
N PRO A 90 -10.53 4.51 6.21
CA PRO A 90 -11.13 3.65 7.23
C PRO A 90 -12.45 3.03 6.73
N GLN A 91 -12.79 1.83 7.18
CA GLN A 91 -14.08 1.21 6.83
C GLN A 91 -15.28 1.97 7.41
N SER A 92 -15.09 2.70 8.51
CA SER A 92 -16.11 3.53 9.16
C SER A 92 -15.44 4.72 9.85
N SER A 93 -16.20 5.75 10.19
CA SER A 93 -15.74 6.90 10.95
C SER A 93 -15.28 6.43 12.33
N VAL A 94 -13.99 6.13 12.46
CA VAL A 94 -13.39 5.81 13.76
C VAL A 94 -13.26 7.14 14.49
N PRO A 95 -13.78 7.29 15.74
CA PRO A 95 -13.55 8.49 16.53
C PRO A 95 -12.04 8.71 16.60
N THR A 96 -11.63 9.89 16.16
CA THR A 96 -10.23 10.25 15.92
C THR A 96 -9.35 9.89 17.11
N SER A 97 -8.47 8.90 16.95
CA SER A 97 -7.20 8.94 17.66
C SER A 97 -6.42 10.09 17.02
N SER A 98 -6.32 11.22 17.73
CA SER A 98 -5.54 12.39 17.31
C SER A 98 -4.12 11.96 16.90
N HIS A 99 -3.62 12.59 15.84
CA HIS A 99 -2.21 12.57 15.46
C HIS A 99 -1.45 13.70 16.16
#